data_AF-A0A4U2YC75-F1
#
_entry.id   AF-A0A4U2YC75-F1
#
_cell.length_a   1.000
_cell.length_b   1.000
_cell.length_c   1.000
_cell.angle_alpha   90.00
_cell.angle_beta   90.00
_cell.angle_gamma   90.00
#
_symmetry.space_group_name_H-M   'P 1'
#
loop_
_entity.id
_entity.type
_entity.pdbx_description
1 polymer ?
#
loop_
_entity_poly.entity_id
_entity_poly.type
_entity_poly.pdbx_seq_one_letter_code
_entity_poly.pdbx_strand_id
1 'polypeptide(L)'
;MPDLLLVLFLINLSLFLLHEMDAIRRSEWRLFIVLKDMEDSKAYKVFTFIHLPLYTIILYFLLSKYQTVTFWVLDIFLIIHAILHLFFEKHPRNGFKNSFSRTIIYPMGLLAAIHLVLLFITEYQ
;
A
#
# COMPACT_ATOMS: atom_id res chain seq x y z
N MET A 1 -14.01 12.27 13.51
CA MET A 1 -12.90 11.39 13.93
C MET A 1 -11.87 12.27 14.61
N PRO A 2 -11.16 11.81 15.66
CA PRO A 2 -10.07 12.57 16.24
C PRO A 2 -9.06 12.94 15.16
N ASP A 3 -8.60 14.20 15.14
CA ASP A 3 -7.65 14.70 14.14
C ASP A 3 -6.41 13.79 14.02
N LEU A 4 -6.00 13.17 15.13
CA LEU A 4 -4.90 12.22 15.19
C LEU A 4 -5.10 10.95 14.34
N LEU A 5 -6.30 10.35 14.35
CA LEU A 5 -6.58 9.13 13.55
C LEU A 5 -6.46 9.45 12.06
N LEU A 6 -7.07 10.56 11.64
CA LEU A 6 -7.01 10.99 10.25
C LEU A 6 -5.57 11.27 9.82
N VAL A 7 -4.78 11.98 10.63
CA VAL A 7 -3.37 12.25 10.31
C VAL A 7 -2.57 10.95 10.22
N LEU A 8 -2.75 10.03 11.16
CA LEU A 8 -2.08 8.73 11.14
C LEU A 8 -2.42 7.93 9.89
N PHE A 9 -3.71 7.89 9.52
CA PHE A 9 -4.16 7.27 8.28
C PHE A 9 -3.54 7.92 7.04
N LEU A 10 -3.50 9.26 6.98
CA LEU A 10 -2.94 9.99 5.85
C LEU A 10 -1.43 9.78 5.71
N ILE A 11 -0.69 9.67 6.82
CA ILE A 11 0.73 9.27 6.79
C ILE A 11 0.85 7.87 6.19
N ASN A 12 -0.01 6.94 6.60
CA ASN A 12 0.02 5.57 6.13
C ASN A 12 -0.33 5.45 4.63
N LEU A 13 -1.35 6.17 4.18
CA LEU A 13 -1.69 6.30 2.75
C LEU A 13 -0.54 6.95 1.97
N SER A 14 0.15 7.94 2.54
CA SER A 14 1.30 8.58 1.90
C SER A 14 2.48 7.61 1.76
N LEU A 15 2.73 6.75 2.76
CA LEU A 15 3.73 5.70 2.67
C LEU A 15 3.38 4.67 1.59
N PHE A 16 2.09 4.30 1.46
CA PHE A 16 1.63 3.44 0.38
C PHE A 16 1.90 4.06 -0.99
N LEU A 17 1.50 5.32 -1.21
CA LEU A 17 1.77 6.01 -2.49
C LEU A 17 3.28 6.14 -2.78
N LEU A 18 4.09 6.40 -1.74
CA LEU A 18 5.55 6.45 -1.87
C LEU A 18 6.15 5.08 -2.20
N HIS A 19 5.59 4.01 -1.63
CA HIS A 19 5.98 2.65 -1.94
C HIS A 19 5.67 2.31 -3.40
N GLU A 20 4.51 2.69 -3.93
CA GLU A 20 4.17 2.46 -5.34
C GLU A 20 5.14 3.16 -6.31
N MET A 21 5.65 4.34 -5.95
CA MET A 21 6.71 5.00 -6.73
C MET A 21 8.01 4.19 -6.75
N ASP A 22 8.39 3.62 -5.60
CA ASP A 22 9.55 2.73 -5.50
C ASP A 22 9.28 1.38 -6.21
N ALA A 23 8.05 0.87 -6.18
CA ALA A 23 7.63 -0.33 -6.89
C ALA A 23 7.78 -0.19 -8.41
N ILE A 24 7.39 0.97 -8.95
CA ILE A 24 7.62 1.31 -10.35
C ILE A 24 9.12 1.31 -10.65
N ARG A 25 9.94 1.95 -9.81
CA ARG A 25 11.41 1.99 -9.99
C ARG A 25 12.05 0.60 -9.90
N ARG A 26 11.49 -0.29 -9.08
CA ARG A 26 12.01 -1.64 -8.81
C ARG A 26 11.39 -2.72 -9.70
N SER A 27 10.55 -2.34 -10.65
CA SER A 27 9.88 -3.25 -11.58
C SER A 27 9.08 -4.34 -10.88
N GLU A 28 8.31 -3.97 -9.85
CA GLU A 28 7.53 -4.93 -9.06
C GLU A 28 6.56 -5.78 -9.90
N TRP A 29 6.10 -5.27 -11.04
CA TRP A 29 5.32 -6.02 -12.02
C TRP A 29 5.91 -7.40 -12.38
N ARG A 30 7.23 -7.60 -12.24
CA ARG A 30 7.90 -8.89 -12.44
C ARG A 30 7.53 -9.98 -11.42
N LEU A 31 6.92 -9.60 -10.30
CA LEU A 31 6.36 -10.50 -9.28
C LEU A 31 4.89 -10.87 -9.56
N PHE A 32 4.15 -10.03 -10.29
CA PHE A 32 2.74 -10.28 -10.58
C PHE A 32 2.56 -11.39 -11.62
N ILE A 33 1.69 -12.36 -11.34
CA ILE A 33 1.47 -13.55 -12.19
C ILE A 33 1.15 -13.17 -13.64
N VAL A 34 0.35 -12.12 -13.85
CA VAL A 34 -0.10 -11.69 -15.19
C VAL A 34 0.94 -10.81 -15.90
N LEU A 35 1.66 -9.97 -15.16
CA LEU A 35 2.57 -8.96 -15.75
C LEU A 35 4.00 -9.49 -15.93
N LYS A 36 4.40 -10.54 -15.20
CA LYS A 36 5.77 -11.10 -15.24
C LYS A 36 6.21 -11.61 -16.61
N ASP A 37 5.26 -11.98 -17.47
CA ASP A 37 5.51 -12.57 -18.79
C ASP A 37 5.35 -11.55 -19.93
N MET A 38 5.01 -10.29 -19.60
CA MET A 38 4.94 -9.21 -20.58
C MET A 38 6.33 -8.63 -20.88
N GLU A 39 6.48 -8.03 -22.07
CA GLU A 39 7.63 -7.18 -22.37
C GLU A 39 7.72 -6.05 -21.34
N ASP A 40 8.92 -5.79 -20.80
CA ASP A 40 9.13 -4.88 -19.67
C ASP A 40 8.60 -3.47 -19.92
N SER A 41 8.74 -2.96 -21.16
CA SER A 41 8.24 -1.64 -21.56
C SER A 41 6.70 -1.56 -21.51
N LYS A 42 6.02 -2.65 -21.89
CA LYS A 42 4.57 -2.79 -21.84
C LYS A 42 4.09 -3.01 -20.42
N ALA A 43 4.78 -3.85 -19.65
CA ALA A 43 4.48 -4.13 -18.25
C ALA A 43 4.56 -2.84 -17.40
N TYR A 44 5.61 -2.03 -17.59
CA TYR A 44 5.76 -0.72 -16.97
C TYR A 44 4.56 0.20 -17.25
N LYS A 45 4.14 0.33 -18.52
CA LYS A 45 3.00 1.18 -18.91
C LYS A 45 1.69 0.69 -18.29
N VAL A 46 1.43 -0.61 -18.37
CA VAL A 46 0.21 -1.22 -17.81
C VAL A 46 0.18 -1.06 -16.28
N PHE A 47 1.27 -1.42 -15.61
CA PHE A 47 1.41 -1.29 -14.17
C PHE A 47 1.15 0.16 -13.75
N THR A 48 1.89 1.12 -14.30
CA THR A 48 1.71 2.56 -13.99
C THR A 48 0.29 3.04 -14.26
N PHE A 49 -0.32 2.67 -15.40
CA PHE A 49 -1.65 3.15 -15.76
C PHE A 49 -2.75 2.60 -14.85
N ILE A 50 -2.62 1.37 -14.34
CA ILE A 50 -3.58 0.77 -13.39
C ILE A 50 -3.58 1.50 -12.03
N HIS A 51 -2.48 2.18 -11.66
CA HIS A 51 -2.44 2.95 -10.42
C HIS A 51 -3.37 4.16 -10.44
N LEU A 52 -3.59 4.80 -11.60
CA LEU A 52 -4.50 5.94 -11.70
C LEU A 52 -5.96 5.61 -11.30
N PRO A 53 -6.62 4.59 -11.87
CA PRO A 53 -7.95 4.19 -11.41
C PRO A 53 -7.92 3.67 -9.97
N LEU A 54 -6.87 2.94 -9.55
CA LEU A 54 -6.72 2.50 -8.15
C LEU A 54 -6.75 3.69 -7.18
N TYR A 55 -5.93 4.71 -7.41
CA TYR A 55 -5.88 5.91 -6.58
C TYR A 55 -7.18 6.68 -6.61
N THR A 56 -7.81 6.79 -7.78
CA THR A 56 -9.11 7.45 -7.93
C THR A 56 -10.19 6.74 -7.10
N ILE A 57 -10.23 5.41 -7.13
CA ILE A 57 -11.17 4.60 -6.34
C ILE A 57 -10.91 4.79 -4.84
N ILE A 58 -9.64 4.71 -4.41
CA ILE A 58 -9.25 4.92 -3.02
C ILE A 58 -9.70 6.31 -2.54
N LEU A 59 -9.36 7.37 -3.27
CA LEU A 59 -9.69 8.74 -2.90
C LEU A 59 -11.20 9.01 -2.95
N TYR A 60 -11.91 8.44 -3.93
CA TYR A 60 -13.36 8.53 -4.01
C TYR A 60 -14.04 7.96 -2.76
N PHE A 61 -13.67 6.75 -2.33
CA PHE A 61 -14.26 6.14 -1.15
C PHE A 61 -13.83 6.83 0.15
N LEU A 62 -12.57 7.26 0.23
CA LEU A 62 -12.02 8.04 1.36
C LEU A 62 -12.79 9.35 1.60
N LEU A 63 -13.17 10.04 0.52
CA LEU A 63 -13.88 11.33 0.57
C LEU A 63 -15.42 11.18 0.54
N SER A 64 -15.93 9.95 0.67
CA SER A 64 -17.35 9.66 0.66
C SER A 64 -17.87 9.26 2.06
N LYS A 65 -19.17 8.96 2.15
CA LYS A 65 -19.77 8.35 3.36
C LYS A 65 -19.16 7.00 3.76
N TYR A 66 -18.36 6.38 2.90
CA TYR A 66 -17.67 5.11 3.15
C TYR A 66 -16.26 5.28 3.73
N GLN A 67 -15.90 6.48 4.21
CA GLN A 67 -14.58 6.78 4.76
C GLN A 67 -14.11 5.78 5.81
N THR A 68 -14.91 5.49 6.84
CA THR A 68 -14.55 4.54 7.90
C THR A 68 -14.31 3.13 7.35
N VAL A 69 -15.16 2.65 6.44
CA VAL A 69 -14.97 1.34 5.78
C VAL A 69 -13.67 1.34 4.97
N THR A 70 -13.35 2.46 4.32
CA THR A 70 -12.10 2.63 3.56
C THR A 70 -10.89 2.51 4.46
N PHE A 71 -10.94 3.05 5.68
CA PHE A 71 -9.87 2.91 6.66
C PHE A 71 -9.62 1.44 7.03
N TRP A 72 -10.67 0.73 7.43
CA TRP A 72 -10.60 -0.71 7.74
C TRP A 72 -10.00 -1.52 6.59
N VAL A 73 -10.52 -1.32 5.38
CA VAL A 73 -10.08 -2.07 4.19
C VAL A 73 -8.63 -1.76 3.86
N LEU A 74 -8.22 -0.48 3.88
CA LEU A 74 -6.85 -0.12 3.56
C LEU A 74 -5.87 -0.56 4.65
N ASP A 75 -6.18 -0.42 5.93
CA ASP A 75 -5.27 -0.89 6.98
C ASP A 75 -5.02 -2.40 6.88
N ILE A 76 -6.09 -3.20 6.71
CA ILE A 76 -5.96 -4.65 6.54
C ILE A 76 -5.12 -4.97 5.30
N PHE A 77 -5.39 -4.28 4.19
CA PHE A 77 -4.61 -4.44 2.95
C PHE A 77 -3.12 -4.13 3.19
N LEU A 78 -2.78 -3.00 3.82
CA LEU A 78 -1.40 -2.57 4.04
C LEU A 78 -0.64 -3.49 5.00
N ILE A 79 -1.30 -4.04 6.02
CA ILE A 79 -0.72 -5.06 6.90
C ILE A 79 -0.37 -6.32 6.10
N ILE A 80 -1.34 -6.85 5.34
CA ILE A 80 -1.13 -8.04 4.50
C ILE A 80 -0.04 -7.77 3.46
N HIS A 81 -0.04 -6.61 2.82
CA HIS A 81 0.94 -6.19 1.83
C HIS A 81 2.35 -6.19 2.40
N ALA A 82 2.57 -5.57 3.56
CA ALA A 82 3.86 -5.57 4.23
C ALA A 82 4.33 -7.01 4.59
N ILE A 83 3.40 -7.88 5.03
CA ILE A 83 3.69 -9.29 5.30
C ILE A 83 4.07 -10.05 4.02
N LEU A 84 3.39 -9.80 2.90
CA LEU A 84 3.77 -10.40 1.62
C LEU A 84 5.19 -9.99 1.22
N HIS A 85 5.56 -8.73 1.41
CA HIS A 85 6.95 -8.30 1.18
C HIS A 85 7.96 -9.00 2.08
N LEU A 86 7.63 -9.25 3.36
CA LEU A 86 8.48 -10.05 4.25
C LEU A 86 8.70 -11.46 3.68
N PHE A 87 7.63 -12.13 3.22
CA PHE A 87 7.74 -13.49 2.67
C PHE A 87 8.45 -13.55 1.32
N PHE A 88 8.20 -12.60 0.44
CA PHE A 88 8.80 -12.54 -0.89
C PHE A 88 10.17 -11.84 -0.91
N GLU A 89 10.70 -11.42 0.23
CA GLU A 89 11.98 -10.69 0.33
C GLU A 89 13.16 -11.43 -0.32
N LYS A 90 13.19 -12.75 -0.17
CA LYS A 90 14.23 -13.62 -0.74
C LYS A 90 13.95 -14.06 -2.17
N HIS A 91 12.79 -13.72 -2.73
CA HIS A 91 12.41 -14.15 -4.07
C HIS A 91 13.36 -13.55 -5.12
N PRO A 92 13.85 -14.32 -6.11
CA PRO A 92 14.88 -13.87 -7.05
C PRO A 92 14.46 -12.67 -7.89
N ARG A 93 13.15 -12.52 -8.14
CA ARG A 93 12.56 -11.40 -8.90
C ARG A 93 12.17 -10.20 -8.02
N ASN A 94 12.40 -10.27 -6.71
CA ASN A 94 12.10 -9.16 -5.81
C ASN A 94 13.21 -8.09 -5.88
N GLY A 95 12.84 -6.88 -6.31
CA GLY A 95 13.72 -5.72 -6.39
C GLY A 95 13.94 -4.96 -5.07
N PHE A 96 13.14 -5.23 -4.04
CA PHE A 96 13.14 -4.51 -2.76
C PHE A 96 14.18 -5.05 -1.76
N LYS A 97 15.43 -5.22 -2.21
CA LYS A 97 16.53 -5.73 -1.36
C LYS A 97 17.28 -4.66 -0.59
N ASN A 98 16.94 -3.39 -0.81
CA ASN A 98 17.66 -2.25 -0.26
C ASN A 98 16.96 -1.71 1.00
N SER A 99 17.74 -1.06 1.87
CA SER A 99 17.22 -0.50 3.11
C SER A 99 16.18 0.60 2.89
N PHE A 100 16.29 1.39 1.81
CA PHE A 100 15.36 2.47 1.51
C PHE A 100 13.92 1.95 1.29
N SER A 101 13.74 0.94 0.45
CA SER A 101 12.43 0.28 0.24
C SER A 101 11.85 -0.26 1.55
N ARG A 102 12.69 -0.91 2.37
CA ARG A 102 12.28 -1.47 3.66
C ARG A 102 11.81 -0.40 4.64
N THR A 103 12.46 0.77 4.64
CA THR A 103 12.05 1.92 5.48
C THR A 103 10.73 2.55 5.06
N ILE A 104 10.19 2.21 3.89
CA ILE A 104 8.86 2.63 3.45
C ILE A 104 7.85 1.53 3.77
N ILE A 105 8.13 0.28 3.37
CA ILE A 105 7.19 -0.86 3.44
C ILE A 105 6.86 -1.27 4.87
N TYR A 106 7.86 -1.44 5.75
CA TYR A 106 7.60 -1.99 7.08
C TYR A 106 6.95 -0.97 8.04
N PRO A 107 7.34 0.31 8.04
CA PRO A 107 6.59 1.32 8.78
C PRO A 107 5.14 1.47 8.31
N MET A 108 4.87 1.33 7.01
CA MET A 108 3.50 1.33 6.47
C MET A 108 2.65 0.21 7.10
N GLY A 109 3.14 -1.04 7.12
CA GLY A 109 2.43 -2.13 7.77
C GLY A 109 2.24 -1.93 9.29
N LEU A 110 3.26 -1.39 9.97
CA LEU A 110 3.19 -1.12 11.41
C LEU A 110 2.20 -0.01 11.75
N LEU A 111 2.23 1.11 11.02
CA LEU A 111 1.31 2.22 11.23
C LEU A 111 -0.12 1.84 10.87
N ALA A 112 -0.33 0.97 9.87
CA ALA A 112 -1.63 0.38 9.57
C ALA A 112 -2.19 -0.40 10.77
N ALA A 113 -1.38 -1.25 11.40
CA ALA A 113 -1.80 -2.00 12.57
C ALA A 113 -2.14 -1.09 13.76
N ILE A 114 -1.33 -0.06 13.99
CA ILE A 114 -1.59 0.94 15.05
C ILE A 114 -2.89 1.70 14.76
N HIS A 115 -3.07 2.18 13.52
CA HIS A 115 -4.27 2.90 13.12
C HIS A 115 -5.52 2.04 13.28
N LEU A 116 -5.48 0.78 12.84
CA LEU A 116 -6.59 -0.17 12.94
C LEU A 116 -7.03 -0.41 14.39
N VAL A 117 -6.06 -0.60 15.31
CA VAL A 117 -6.35 -0.79 16.74
C VAL A 117 -6.98 0.46 17.34
N LEU A 118 -6.44 1.64 17.04
CA LEU A 118 -6.99 2.90 17.55
C LEU A 118 -8.38 3.20 16.97
N LEU A 119 -8.60 2.88 15.70
CA LEU A 119 -9.90 2.98 15.04
C LEU A 119 -10.93 2.10 15.73
N PHE A 120 -10.59 0.82 15.97
CA PHE A 120 -11.45 -0.11 16.71
C PHE A 120 -11.76 0.39 18.13
N ILE A 121 -10.78 0.90 18.87
CA ILE A 121 -11.03 1.43 20.22
C ILE A 121 -11.99 2.63 20.16
N THR A 122 -11.85 3.51 19.17
CA THR A 122 -12.64 4.75 19.05
C THR A 122 -14.07 4.49 18.59
N GLU A 123 -14.33 3.44 17.80
CA GLU A 123 -15.67 3.09 17.33
C GLU A 123 -16.56 2.42 18.39
N TYR A 124 -15.95 1.79 19.40
CA TYR A 124 -16.65 1.02 20.44
C TYR A 124 -16.63 1.70 21.82
N GLN A 125 -16.23 2.97 21.89
CA GLN A 125 -16.40 3.86 23.04
C GLN A 125 -17.61 4.78 22.83
#